data_AF-A0A924NZK9-F1
#
_entry.id   AF-A0A924NZK9-F1
#
_cell.length_a   1.000
_cell.length_b   1.000
_cell.length_c   1.000
_cell.angle_alpha   90.00
_cell.angle_beta   90.00
_cell.angle_gamma   90.00
#
_symmetry.space_group_name_H-M   'P 1'
#
loop_
_entity.id
_entity.type
_entity.pdbx_description
1 polymer ?
#
loop_
_entity_poly.entity_id
_entity_poly.type
_entity_poly.pdbx_seq_one_letter_code
_entity_poly.pdbx_strand_id
1 'polypeptide(L)'
;MSYTLTIVVPSVPPYNHDAYGFADALVRESTGQPPSPRLIQFHDALTERFACASSGVYAHAEDGAVCPWGEGPLMSCFTGDVGVMRIAARNVEVIPFLLRRAGALALTVIDEQAGKVHRPATFSVTLGNIQKHVDRRAMVAKLVPLLKRSPDEVEQLLATPQAVLKRKLDHVTAQRFSKTLDLIGCDCNIEKELPDLGVTIPISGPGALPAPPVKENYPFDAELNTANSDEKGVSWSPSWVSRMWDKFARRRQY
;
A
#
# COMPACT_ATOMS: atom_id res chain seq x y z
N MET A 1 6.95 23.30 9.71
CA MET A 1 7.80 22.10 9.62
C MET A 1 7.10 21.13 8.70
N SER A 2 7.77 20.67 7.64
CA SER A 2 7.25 19.65 6.72
C SER A 2 7.53 18.24 7.25
N TYR A 3 6.64 17.31 6.94
CA TYR A 3 6.72 15.91 7.33
C TYR A 3 6.90 15.04 6.09
N THR A 4 7.91 14.18 6.04
CA THR A 4 8.24 13.34 4.88
C THR A 4 7.83 11.91 5.17
N LEU A 5 7.04 11.35 4.25
CA LEU A 5 6.63 9.96 4.27
C LEU A 5 7.03 9.30 2.97
N THR A 6 7.68 8.15 3.07
CA THR A 6 8.03 7.32 1.92
C THR A 6 7.15 6.08 1.91
N ILE A 7 6.34 5.93 0.87
CA ILE A 7 5.33 4.87 0.70
C ILE A 7 5.88 3.84 -0.28
N VAL A 8 5.91 2.58 0.12
CA VAL A 8 6.53 1.48 -0.62
C VAL A 8 5.51 0.35 -0.83
N VAL A 9 5.38 -0.10 -2.07
CA VAL A 9 4.51 -1.21 -2.48
C VAL A 9 5.11 -2.59 -2.18
N PRO A 10 6.38 -2.88 -2.53
CA PRO A 10 6.98 -4.18 -2.24
C PRO A 10 7.16 -4.41 -0.74
N SER A 11 7.38 -5.69 -0.39
CA SER A 11 7.76 -6.04 0.97
C SER A 11 9.13 -5.44 1.28
N VAL A 12 9.18 -4.57 2.28
CA VAL A 12 10.44 -4.03 2.78
C VAL A 12 11.18 -5.05 3.66
N PRO A 13 12.50 -4.93 3.81
CA PRO A 13 13.27 -5.69 4.79
C PRO A 13 12.68 -5.62 6.21
N PRO A 14 12.84 -6.69 7.03
CA PRO A 14 12.27 -6.74 8.37
C PRO A 14 12.93 -5.76 9.35
N TYR A 15 14.20 -5.41 9.12
CA TYR A 15 14.92 -4.44 9.94
C TYR A 15 14.63 -3.01 9.48
N ASN A 16 14.38 -2.10 10.43
CA ASN A 16 14.05 -0.71 10.11
C ASN A 16 15.19 0.01 9.38
N HIS A 17 16.46 -0.22 9.77
CA HIS A 17 17.60 0.44 9.13
C HIS A 17 17.73 0.07 7.64
N ASP A 18 17.57 -1.22 7.31
CA ASP A 18 17.59 -1.70 5.93
C ASP A 18 16.43 -1.17 5.09
N ALA A 19 15.28 -0.89 5.71
CA ALA A 19 14.11 -0.40 5.00
C ALA A 19 14.32 0.99 4.39
N TYR A 20 15.09 1.88 5.03
CA TYR A 20 15.42 3.20 4.48
C TYR A 20 16.29 3.07 3.23
N GLY A 21 17.41 2.35 3.32
CA GLY A 21 18.31 2.15 2.17
C GLY A 21 17.63 1.41 1.02
N PHE A 22 16.72 0.47 1.32
CA PHE A 22 15.88 -0.17 0.32
C PHE A 22 14.96 0.82 -0.40
N ALA A 23 14.30 1.71 0.34
CA ALA A 23 13.40 2.70 -0.24
C ALA A 23 14.15 3.72 -1.11
N ASP A 24 15.34 4.18 -0.68
CA ASP A 24 16.18 5.09 -1.47
C ASP A 24 16.60 4.47 -2.81
N ALA A 25 17.01 3.20 -2.78
CA ALA A 25 17.33 2.46 -4.00
C ALA A 25 16.10 2.36 -4.93
N LEU A 26 14.93 2.03 -4.36
CA LEU A 26 13.70 1.90 -5.11
C LEU A 26 13.26 3.21 -5.77
N VAL A 27 13.42 4.37 -5.11
CA VAL A 27 13.15 5.69 -5.69
C VAL A 27 14.02 5.94 -6.92
N ARG A 28 15.33 5.68 -6.81
CA ARG A 28 16.26 5.86 -7.92
C ARG A 28 15.94 4.95 -9.11
N GLU A 29 15.57 3.71 -8.85
CA GLU A 29 15.24 2.71 -9.88
C GLU A 29 13.88 2.96 -10.55
N SER A 30 12.92 3.50 -9.78
CA SER A 30 11.55 3.74 -10.25
C SER A 30 11.38 5.06 -11.00
N THR A 31 12.38 5.94 -10.97
CA THR A 31 12.28 7.28 -11.55
C THR A 31 11.88 7.23 -13.04
N GLY A 32 10.83 7.97 -13.40
CA GLY A 32 10.29 8.02 -14.76
C GLY A 32 9.33 6.88 -15.11
N GLN A 33 9.08 5.94 -14.18
CA GLN A 33 8.08 4.90 -14.36
C GLN A 33 6.70 5.38 -13.92
N PRO A 34 5.62 4.92 -14.59
CA PRO A 34 4.26 5.22 -14.15
C PRO A 34 4.01 4.64 -12.75
N PRO A 35 3.23 5.32 -11.89
CA PRO A 35 2.86 4.81 -10.57
C PRO A 35 2.11 3.48 -10.66
N SER A 36 2.36 2.59 -9.72
CA SER A 36 1.67 1.31 -9.67
C SER A 36 0.19 1.47 -9.32
N PRO A 37 -0.68 0.52 -9.73
CA PRO A 37 -2.11 0.61 -9.47
C PRO A 37 -2.49 0.78 -8.00
N ARG A 38 -1.66 0.25 -7.06
CA ARG A 38 -1.90 0.40 -5.62
C ARG A 38 -1.60 1.82 -5.14
N LEU A 39 -0.57 2.47 -5.67
CA LEU A 39 -0.27 3.87 -5.37
C LEU A 39 -1.31 4.81 -5.97
N ILE A 40 -1.84 4.50 -7.16
CA ILE A 40 -2.96 5.25 -7.75
C ILE A 40 -4.20 5.14 -6.85
N GLN A 41 -4.58 3.93 -6.42
CA GLN A 41 -5.70 3.75 -5.48
C GLN A 41 -5.49 4.48 -4.15
N PHE A 42 -4.24 4.53 -3.67
CA PHE A 42 -3.88 5.26 -2.47
C PHE A 42 -4.02 6.78 -2.66
N HIS A 43 -3.50 7.33 -3.76
CA HIS A 43 -3.69 8.71 -4.15
C HIS A 43 -5.18 9.08 -4.22
N ASP A 44 -6.00 8.26 -4.87
CA ASP A 44 -7.42 8.53 -5.06
C ASP A 44 -8.15 8.56 -3.70
N ALA A 45 -7.86 7.60 -2.82
CA ALA A 45 -8.41 7.58 -1.47
C ALA A 45 -7.96 8.77 -0.61
N LEU A 46 -6.74 9.29 -0.82
CA LEU A 46 -6.25 10.49 -0.15
C LEU A 46 -6.97 11.74 -0.66
N THR A 47 -7.07 11.90 -1.97
CA THR A 47 -7.66 13.09 -2.60
C THR A 47 -9.17 13.16 -2.47
N GLU A 48 -9.86 12.02 -2.35
CA GLU A 48 -11.28 11.96 -1.99
C GLU A 48 -11.55 12.59 -0.62
N ARG A 49 -10.65 12.38 0.36
CA ARG A 49 -10.81 12.91 1.72
C ARG A 49 -10.19 14.30 1.89
N PHE A 50 -9.03 14.52 1.29
CA PHE A 50 -8.23 15.72 1.39
C PHE A 50 -7.96 16.25 -0.01
N ALA A 51 -8.90 17.06 -0.52
CA ALA A 51 -8.79 17.67 -1.84
C ALA A 51 -7.44 18.36 -2.02
N CYS A 52 -6.82 18.10 -3.18
CA CYS A 52 -5.53 18.62 -3.61
C CYS A 52 -5.64 19.19 -5.03
N ALA A 53 -4.64 19.94 -5.49
CA ALA A 53 -4.51 20.34 -6.89
C ALA A 53 -4.78 19.21 -7.90
N SER A 54 -4.28 18.00 -7.61
CA SER A 54 -4.49 16.80 -8.42
C SER A 54 -5.91 16.23 -8.39
N SER A 55 -6.81 16.77 -7.55
CA SER A 55 -8.20 16.29 -7.39
C SER A 55 -9.22 17.02 -8.27
N GLY A 56 -8.77 17.87 -9.20
CA GLY A 56 -9.65 18.64 -10.11
C GLY A 56 -10.30 19.87 -9.49
N VAL A 57 -10.53 19.88 -8.16
CA VAL A 57 -11.17 20.99 -7.43
C VAL A 57 -10.38 22.30 -7.51
N TYR A 58 -9.05 22.21 -7.64
CA TYR A 58 -8.18 23.38 -7.79
C TYR A 58 -7.54 23.47 -9.19
N ALA A 59 -7.92 22.62 -10.14
CA ALA A 59 -7.29 22.57 -11.47
C ALA A 59 -7.47 23.85 -12.31
N HIS A 60 -8.33 24.78 -11.86
CA HIS A 60 -8.60 26.07 -12.49
C HIS A 60 -8.06 27.27 -11.70
N ALA A 61 -7.28 27.06 -10.64
CA ALA A 61 -6.65 28.16 -9.93
C ALA A 61 -5.51 28.74 -10.80
N GLU A 62 -5.67 29.99 -11.23
CA GLU A 62 -4.71 30.71 -12.10
C GLU A 62 -3.33 30.85 -11.45
N ASP A 63 -3.27 30.74 -10.11
CA ASP A 63 -2.05 30.64 -9.31
C ASP A 63 -1.74 29.18 -9.00
N GLY A 64 -1.18 28.46 -9.98
CA GLY A 64 -0.52 27.15 -9.84
C GLY A 64 -0.98 26.32 -8.64
N ALA A 65 -2.15 25.69 -8.76
CA ALA A 65 -2.82 24.93 -7.71
C ALA A 65 -1.85 24.20 -6.76
N VAL A 66 -1.70 24.72 -5.54
CA VAL A 66 -0.87 24.12 -4.49
C VAL A 66 -1.75 23.24 -3.61
N CYS A 67 -1.27 22.05 -3.28
CA CYS A 67 -1.95 21.15 -2.35
C CYS A 67 -1.99 21.79 -0.95
N PRO A 68 -3.16 22.05 -0.33
CA PRO A 68 -3.24 22.85 0.90
C PRO A 68 -2.62 22.17 2.14
N TRP A 69 -2.26 20.89 2.02
CA TRP A 69 -1.68 20.09 3.10
C TRP A 69 -0.36 19.39 2.69
N GLY A 70 0.06 19.50 1.43
CA GLY A 70 1.22 18.79 0.89
C GLY A 70 1.99 19.60 -0.14
N GLU A 71 3.10 19.05 -0.64
CA GLU A 71 3.92 19.68 -1.66
C GLU A 71 3.51 19.25 -3.07
N GLY A 72 3.37 20.22 -3.98
CA GLY A 72 3.11 20.01 -5.40
C GLY A 72 1.77 19.31 -5.71
N PRO A 73 1.53 18.95 -6.98
CA PRO A 73 0.46 18.02 -7.33
C PRO A 73 0.75 16.66 -6.68
N LEU A 74 -0.14 16.17 -5.82
CA LEU A 74 0.12 14.95 -5.05
C LEU A 74 0.50 13.74 -5.92
N MET A 75 -0.02 13.65 -7.15
CA MET A 75 0.31 12.55 -8.07
C MET A 75 1.80 12.55 -8.49
N SER A 76 2.47 13.70 -8.56
CA SER A 76 3.90 13.75 -8.93
C SER A 76 4.80 13.20 -7.83
N CYS A 77 4.28 12.95 -6.63
CA CYS A 77 4.99 12.29 -5.55
C CYS A 77 5.17 10.78 -5.77
N PHE A 78 4.49 10.16 -6.74
CA PHE A 78 4.51 8.72 -6.96
C PHE A 78 5.23 8.36 -8.27
N THR A 79 6.02 7.30 -8.26
CA THR A 79 6.69 6.77 -9.45
C THR A 79 6.99 5.28 -9.25
N GLY A 80 6.73 4.46 -10.27
CA GLY A 80 6.84 3.00 -10.16
C GLY A 80 6.13 2.45 -8.92
N ASP A 81 6.88 1.77 -8.05
CA ASP A 81 6.37 1.12 -6.82
C ASP A 81 6.65 1.89 -5.53
N VAL A 82 6.98 3.19 -5.64
CA VAL A 82 7.29 4.05 -4.50
C VAL A 82 6.66 5.45 -4.63
N GLY A 83 6.41 6.10 -3.50
CA GLY A 83 6.08 7.52 -3.47
C GLY A 83 6.72 8.24 -2.30
N VAL A 84 7.19 9.46 -2.54
CA VAL A 84 7.79 10.32 -1.51
C VAL A 84 6.91 11.54 -1.37
N MET A 85 6.22 11.63 -0.24
CA MET A 85 5.26 12.68 0.04
C MET A 85 5.78 13.60 1.13
N ARG A 86 5.69 14.91 0.90
CA ARG A 86 5.91 15.93 1.93
C ARG A 86 4.58 16.55 2.32
N ILE A 87 4.28 16.51 3.61
CA ILE A 87 3.09 17.08 4.23
C ILE A 87 3.51 18.41 4.86
N ALA A 88 3.03 19.52 4.30
CA ALA A 88 3.38 20.87 4.75
C ALA A 88 2.50 21.35 5.91
N ALA A 89 1.25 20.86 5.99
CA ALA A 89 0.28 21.28 6.99
C ALA A 89 -0.71 20.15 7.33
N ARG A 90 -1.48 20.33 8.42
CA ARG A 90 -2.53 19.38 8.86
C ARG A 90 -2.03 17.95 9.12
N ASN A 91 -0.76 17.81 9.49
CA ASN A 91 -0.13 16.52 9.81
C ASN A 91 -0.91 15.69 10.85
N VAL A 92 -1.52 16.33 11.85
CA VAL A 92 -2.35 15.66 12.89
C VAL A 92 -3.56 14.92 12.30
N GLU A 93 -4.14 15.41 11.21
CA GLU A 93 -5.30 14.79 10.57
C GLU A 93 -4.91 13.88 9.40
N VAL A 94 -3.95 14.33 8.58
CA VAL A 94 -3.54 13.67 7.35
C VAL A 94 -2.78 12.37 7.65
N ILE A 95 -1.79 12.41 8.56
CA ILE A 95 -0.92 11.24 8.82
C ILE A 95 -1.73 10.04 9.33
N PRO A 96 -2.61 10.16 10.34
CA PRO A 96 -3.38 9.01 10.80
C PRO A 96 -4.31 8.43 9.73
N PHE A 97 -4.90 9.27 8.87
CA PHE A 97 -5.72 8.80 7.76
C PHE A 97 -4.87 8.06 6.72
N LEU A 98 -3.72 8.63 6.36
CA LEU A 98 -2.77 8.06 5.41
C LEU A 98 -2.29 6.69 5.87
N LEU A 99 -1.85 6.55 7.12
CA LEU A 99 -1.39 5.27 7.68
C LEU A 99 -2.50 4.20 7.64
N ARG A 100 -3.75 4.57 7.93
CA ARG A 100 -4.89 3.64 7.83
C ARG A 100 -5.13 3.20 6.40
N ARG A 101 -5.07 4.12 5.42
CA ARG A 101 -5.27 3.79 4.00
C ARG A 101 -4.13 2.96 3.43
N ALA A 102 -2.89 3.28 3.78
CA ALA A 102 -1.72 2.48 3.40
C ALA A 102 -1.83 1.05 3.95
N GLY A 103 -2.20 0.88 5.21
CA GLY A 103 -2.43 -0.43 5.81
C GLY A 103 -3.53 -1.22 5.11
N ALA A 104 -4.64 -0.58 4.74
CA ALA A 104 -5.74 -1.23 4.01
C ALA A 104 -5.33 -1.65 2.59
N LEU A 105 -4.42 -0.91 1.96
CA LEU A 105 -3.86 -1.22 0.65
C LEU A 105 -2.59 -2.07 0.74
N ALA A 106 -2.26 -2.61 1.92
CA ALA A 106 -1.04 -3.37 2.21
C ALA A 106 0.25 -2.71 1.68
N LEU A 107 0.37 -1.40 1.89
CA LEU A 107 1.55 -0.58 1.61
C LEU A 107 2.36 -0.40 2.90
N THR A 108 3.68 -0.30 2.75
CA THR A 108 4.57 0.11 3.84
C THR A 108 4.72 1.62 3.83
N VAL A 109 4.68 2.26 4.99
CA VAL A 109 4.98 3.69 5.15
C VAL A 109 6.21 3.85 6.04
N ILE A 110 7.25 4.46 5.49
CA ILE A 110 8.45 4.86 6.21
C ILE A 110 8.25 6.31 6.63
N ASP A 111 8.27 6.51 7.94
CA ASP A 111 8.12 7.79 8.61
C ASP A 111 9.51 8.29 9.00
N GLU A 112 10.01 9.26 8.24
CA GLU A 112 11.37 9.80 8.41
C GLU A 112 11.46 10.66 9.67
N GLN A 113 10.42 11.44 9.99
CA GLN A 113 10.39 12.32 11.15
C GLN A 113 10.24 11.55 12.46
N ALA A 114 9.44 10.49 12.50
CA ALA A 114 9.27 9.67 13.69
C ALA A 114 10.29 8.52 13.80
N GLY A 115 11.09 8.26 12.76
CA GLY A 115 12.03 7.14 12.70
C GLY A 115 11.32 5.78 12.76
N LYS A 116 10.14 5.66 12.16
CA LYS A 116 9.27 4.47 12.24
C LYS A 116 8.97 3.90 10.87
N VAL A 117 8.88 2.57 10.81
CA VAL A 117 8.44 1.86 9.60
C VAL A 117 7.10 1.18 9.90
N HIS A 118 6.04 1.72 9.33
CA HIS A 118 4.68 1.21 9.42
C HIS A 118 4.47 0.13 8.35
N ARG A 119 4.66 -1.13 8.76
CA ARG A 119 4.40 -2.28 7.90
C ARG A 119 2.92 -2.67 7.95
N PRO A 120 2.34 -3.18 6.84
CA PRO A 120 0.98 -3.65 6.83
C PRO A 120 0.80 -4.86 7.73
N ALA A 121 -0.38 -5.01 8.33
CA ALA A 121 -0.71 -6.19 9.11
C ALA A 121 -0.77 -7.43 8.22
N THR A 122 -0.17 -8.52 8.69
CA THR A 122 -0.28 -9.83 8.06
C THR A 122 -1.32 -10.68 8.77
N PHE A 123 -1.90 -11.61 8.02
CA PHE A 123 -2.95 -12.50 8.48
C PHE A 123 -2.58 -13.95 8.13
N SER A 124 -2.98 -14.85 9.01
CA SER A 124 -2.93 -16.29 8.80
C SER A 124 -4.33 -16.86 8.70
N VAL A 125 -4.51 -17.83 7.82
CA VAL A 125 -5.76 -18.58 7.70
C VAL A 125 -5.56 -19.93 8.37
N THR A 126 -6.36 -20.21 9.40
CA THR A 126 -6.34 -21.44 10.18
C THR A 126 -7.58 -22.28 9.87
N LEU A 127 -7.41 -23.60 9.81
CA LEU A 127 -8.50 -24.55 9.59
C LEU A 127 -9.32 -24.68 10.88
N GLY A 128 -10.57 -24.22 10.87
CA GLY A 128 -11.48 -24.37 12.00
C GLY A 128 -12.13 -25.75 12.00
N ASN A 129 -12.95 -26.03 10.99
CA ASN A 129 -13.71 -27.27 10.91
C ASN A 129 -13.85 -27.75 9.45
N ILE A 130 -14.17 -29.02 9.27
CA ILE A 130 -14.47 -29.61 7.96
C ILE A 130 -15.96 -29.97 7.95
N GLN A 131 -16.67 -29.57 6.89
CA GLN A 131 -18.11 -29.82 6.78
C GLN A 131 -18.38 -31.34 6.65
N LYS A 132 -19.40 -31.83 7.37
CA LYS A 132 -19.67 -33.26 7.59
C LYS A 132 -19.99 -34.08 6.33
N HIS A 133 -20.35 -33.44 5.22
CA HIS A 133 -20.81 -34.10 4.00
C HIS A 133 -19.85 -33.94 2.80
N VAL A 134 -18.60 -33.59 3.07
CA VAL A 134 -17.60 -33.36 2.03
C VAL A 134 -16.81 -34.64 1.76
N ASP A 135 -16.69 -35.01 0.49
CA ASP A 135 -15.77 -36.07 0.08
C ASP A 135 -14.32 -35.60 0.31
N ARG A 136 -13.69 -36.22 1.31
CA ARG A 136 -12.32 -35.89 1.74
C ARG A 136 -11.32 -36.07 0.61
N ARG A 137 -11.50 -37.07 -0.27
CA ARG A 137 -10.58 -37.33 -1.39
C ARG A 137 -10.69 -36.24 -2.45
N ALA A 138 -11.91 -35.83 -2.79
CA ALA A 138 -12.16 -34.73 -3.72
C ALA A 138 -11.68 -33.38 -3.17
N MET A 139 -11.78 -33.18 -1.85
CA MET A 139 -11.26 -31.99 -1.16
C MET A 139 -9.73 -31.92 -1.24
N VAL A 140 -9.02 -33.00 -0.90
CA VAL A 140 -7.55 -33.04 -0.98
C VAL A 140 -7.07 -32.74 -2.41
N ALA A 141 -7.73 -33.31 -3.42
CA ALA A 141 -7.40 -33.05 -4.83
C ALA A 141 -7.51 -31.56 -5.21
N LYS A 142 -8.45 -30.80 -4.60
CA LYS A 142 -8.60 -29.35 -4.82
C LYS A 142 -7.62 -28.52 -3.97
N LEU A 143 -7.28 -28.99 -2.78
CA LEU A 143 -6.38 -28.29 -1.86
C LEU A 143 -4.90 -28.40 -2.24
N VAL A 144 -4.47 -29.52 -2.80
CA VAL A 144 -3.09 -29.74 -3.30
C VAL A 144 -2.60 -28.60 -4.21
N PRO A 145 -3.30 -28.24 -5.31
CA PRO A 145 -2.84 -27.15 -6.17
C PRO A 145 -2.98 -25.77 -5.50
N LEU A 146 -3.95 -25.61 -4.59
CA LEU A 146 -4.21 -24.34 -3.91
C LEU A 146 -3.14 -24.01 -2.85
N LEU A 147 -2.68 -25.04 -2.11
CA LEU A 147 -1.68 -24.94 -1.06
C LEU A 147 -0.25 -25.17 -1.58
N LYS A 148 -0.10 -25.70 -2.80
CA LYS A 148 1.18 -26.11 -3.39
C LYS A 148 1.94 -27.10 -2.48
N ARG A 149 1.21 -28.07 -1.93
CA ARG A 149 1.71 -29.10 -1.00
C ARG A 149 1.40 -30.50 -1.52
N SER A 150 2.09 -31.52 -1.00
CA SER A 150 1.81 -32.92 -1.37
C SER A 150 0.44 -33.36 -0.83
N PRO A 151 -0.22 -34.37 -1.44
CA PRO A 151 -1.49 -34.88 -0.92
C PRO A 151 -1.37 -35.37 0.52
N ASP A 152 -0.27 -36.03 0.88
CA ASP A 152 -0.02 -36.53 2.24
C ASP A 152 0.12 -35.39 3.27
N GLU A 153 0.82 -34.31 2.90
CA GLU A 153 0.94 -33.11 3.74
C GLU A 153 -0.41 -32.43 3.97
N VAL A 154 -1.26 -32.38 2.94
CA VAL A 154 -2.60 -31.82 3.03
C VAL A 154 -3.49 -32.70 3.93
N GLU A 155 -3.39 -34.01 3.83
CA GLU A 155 -4.12 -34.92 4.71
C GLU A 155 -3.70 -34.78 6.18
N GLN A 156 -2.41 -34.62 6.45
CA GLN A 156 -1.87 -34.33 7.78
C GLN A 156 -2.35 -32.98 8.32
N LEU A 157 -2.37 -31.94 7.47
CA LEU A 157 -2.92 -30.63 7.85
C LEU A 157 -4.40 -30.73 8.22
N LEU A 158 -5.21 -31.43 7.42
CA LEU A 158 -6.63 -31.62 7.67
C LEU A 158 -6.92 -32.47 8.92
N ALA A 159 -5.99 -33.34 9.31
CA ALA A 159 -6.07 -34.11 10.54
C ALA A 159 -5.70 -33.28 11.79
N THR A 160 -5.03 -32.14 11.61
CA THR A 160 -4.56 -31.30 12.71
C THR A 160 -5.61 -30.22 13.01
N PRO A 161 -6.17 -30.16 14.24
CA PRO A 161 -7.11 -29.10 14.59
C PRO A 161 -6.40 -27.74 14.56
N GLN A 162 -7.06 -26.71 14.03
CA GLN A 162 -6.50 -25.35 13.93
C GLN A 162 -5.21 -25.24 13.11
N ALA A 163 -5.01 -26.15 12.15
CA ALA A 163 -3.83 -26.12 11.29
C ALA A 163 -3.73 -24.81 10.51
N VAL A 164 -2.55 -24.18 10.52
CA VAL A 164 -2.30 -22.97 9.73
C VAL A 164 -2.12 -23.35 8.27
N LEU A 165 -3.10 -22.99 7.43
CA LEU A 165 -3.11 -23.30 6.00
C LEU A 165 -2.19 -22.37 5.22
N LYS A 166 -2.19 -21.07 5.56
CA LYS A 166 -1.35 -20.06 4.90
C LYS A 166 -1.07 -18.89 5.84
N ARG A 167 0.14 -18.33 5.79
CA ARG A 167 0.62 -17.19 6.59
C ARG A 167 0.99 -16.01 5.70
N LYS A 168 1.28 -14.85 6.32
CA LYS A 168 1.80 -13.65 5.64
C LYS A 168 0.88 -13.14 4.51
N LEU A 169 -0.42 -13.27 4.69
CA LEU A 169 -1.41 -12.74 3.74
C LEU A 169 -1.83 -11.32 4.13
N ASP A 170 -2.15 -10.48 3.14
CA ASP A 170 -2.95 -9.29 3.40
C ASP A 170 -4.40 -9.68 3.71
N HIS A 171 -5.13 -8.78 4.36
CA HIS A 171 -6.51 -9.04 4.79
C HIS A 171 -7.43 -9.44 3.63
N VAL A 172 -7.30 -8.79 2.47
CA VAL A 172 -8.16 -9.05 1.30
C VAL A 172 -7.86 -10.40 0.70
N THR A 173 -6.58 -10.75 0.54
CA THR A 173 -6.18 -12.09 0.07
C THR A 173 -6.57 -13.17 1.06
N ALA A 174 -6.40 -12.95 2.37
CA ALA A 174 -6.84 -13.88 3.41
C ALA A 174 -8.36 -14.14 3.33
N GLN A 175 -9.16 -13.08 3.17
CA GLN A 175 -10.61 -13.19 2.99
C GLN A 175 -10.99 -13.96 1.72
N ARG A 176 -10.37 -13.64 0.59
CA ARG A 176 -10.61 -14.35 -0.68
C ARG A 176 -10.25 -15.83 -0.55
N PHE A 177 -9.10 -16.11 0.05
CA PHE A 177 -8.61 -17.46 0.28
C PHE A 177 -9.55 -18.25 1.20
N SER A 178 -10.00 -17.66 2.31
CA SER A 178 -10.99 -18.26 3.20
C SER A 178 -12.31 -18.56 2.49
N LYS A 179 -12.81 -17.65 1.65
CA LYS A 179 -14.03 -17.89 0.85
C LYS A 179 -13.85 -19.04 -0.14
N THR A 180 -12.68 -19.16 -0.76
CA THR A 180 -12.39 -20.30 -1.64
C THR A 180 -12.37 -21.62 -0.87
N LEU A 181 -11.85 -21.63 0.35
CA LEU A 181 -11.83 -22.81 1.21
C LEU A 181 -13.22 -23.21 1.71
N ASP A 182 -14.07 -22.22 2.02
CA ASP A 182 -15.47 -22.44 2.39
C ASP A 182 -16.24 -23.15 1.25
N LEU A 183 -16.04 -22.73 -0.01
CA LEU A 183 -16.61 -23.41 -1.19
C LEU A 183 -16.09 -24.85 -1.39
N ILE A 184 -14.94 -25.19 -0.82
CA ILE A 184 -14.37 -26.54 -0.83
C ILE A 184 -14.91 -27.37 0.35
N GLY A 185 -15.52 -26.72 1.36
CA GLY A 185 -16.10 -27.34 2.54
C GLY A 185 -15.21 -27.26 3.79
N CYS A 186 -14.28 -26.30 3.83
CA CYS A 186 -13.42 -26.02 4.98
C CYS A 186 -13.84 -24.71 5.66
N ASP A 187 -14.33 -24.79 6.89
CA ASP A 187 -14.60 -23.62 7.71
C ASP A 187 -13.27 -23.10 8.27
N CYS A 188 -12.89 -21.88 7.88
CA CYS A 188 -11.58 -21.33 8.20
C CYS A 188 -11.72 -20.03 9.00
N ASN A 189 -10.79 -19.82 9.93
CA ASN A 189 -10.67 -18.57 10.68
C ASN A 189 -9.51 -17.74 10.14
N ILE A 190 -9.68 -16.42 10.14
CA ILE A 190 -8.64 -15.47 9.77
C ILE A 190 -8.13 -14.82 11.06
N GLU A 191 -6.88 -15.07 11.38
CA GLU A 191 -6.23 -14.51 12.55
C GLU A 191 -5.22 -13.46 12.12
N LYS A 192 -5.20 -12.32 12.83
CA LYS A 192 -4.14 -11.34 12.63
C LYS A 192 -2.85 -11.93 13.18
N GLU A 193 -1.87 -12.09 12.30
CA GLU A 193 -0.56 -12.55 12.69
C GLU A 193 0.09 -11.42 13.49
N LEU A 194 0.43 -11.69 14.74
CA LEU A 194 1.28 -10.79 15.49
C LEU A 194 2.62 -10.74 14.74
N PRO A 195 3.19 -9.55 14.54
CA PRO A 195 4.57 -9.48 14.05
C PRO A 195 5.39 -10.33 15.00
N ASP A 196 6.18 -11.28 14.46
CA ASP A 196 7.09 -12.10 15.26
C ASP A 196 7.77 -11.16 16.27
N LEU A 197 7.54 -11.41 17.56
CA LEU A 197 8.12 -10.65 18.67
C LEU A 197 9.64 -10.79 18.58
N GLY A 198 10.27 -9.97 17.75
CA GLY A 198 11.66 -10.19 17.36
C GLY A 198 12.36 -9.02 16.65
N VAL A 199 11.68 -8.06 16.03
CA VAL A 199 12.39 -6.91 15.42
C VAL A 199 11.57 -5.61 15.45
N THR A 200 11.22 -5.16 16.65
CA THR A 200 11.25 -3.71 16.93
C THR A 200 12.15 -3.54 18.14
N ILE A 201 13.46 -3.71 17.93
CA ILE A 201 14.42 -3.26 18.93
C ILE A 201 14.38 -1.73 18.87
N PRO A 202 13.93 -1.04 19.93
CA PRO A 202 14.05 0.41 20.00
C PRO A 202 15.52 0.78 19.88
N ILE A 203 15.82 1.82 19.10
CA ILE A 203 17.14 2.45 19.06
C ILE A 203 17.36 3.09 20.43
N SER A 204 17.84 2.31 21.39
CA SER A 204 18.27 2.77 22.70
C SER A 204 19.40 1.85 23.17
N GLY A 205 20.42 1.72 22.32
CA GLY A 205 21.74 1.29 22.77
C GLY A 205 22.53 2.52 23.23
N PRO A 206 23.26 2.47 24.35
CA PRO A 206 24.14 3.55 24.78
C PRO A 206 25.29 3.66 23.77
N GLY A 207 25.17 4.60 22.83
CA GLY A 207 26.13 4.77 21.73
C GLY A 207 25.54 5.21 20.38
N ALA A 208 24.23 5.48 20.28
CA ALA A 208 23.65 6.05 19.07
C ALA A 208 24.24 7.45 18.82
N LEU A 209 25.14 7.55 17.83
CA LEU A 209 25.57 8.83 17.28
C LEU A 209 24.34 9.55 16.71
N PRO A 210 24.26 10.89 16.86
CA PRO A 210 23.18 11.67 16.28
C PRO A 210 23.09 11.39 14.78
N ALA A 211 21.86 11.22 14.29
CA ALA A 211 21.62 11.10 12.86
C ALA A 211 22.33 12.25 12.13
N PRO A 212 23.07 11.97 11.03
CA PRO A 212 23.67 13.04 10.26
C PRO A 212 22.58 14.02 9.82
N PRO A 213 22.87 15.33 9.79
CA PRO A 213 21.90 16.32 9.35
C PRO A 213 21.39 15.92 7.96
N VAL A 214 20.07 15.85 7.84
CA VAL A 214 19.38 15.66 6.56
C VAL A 214 19.91 16.72 5.60
N LYS A 215 20.59 16.31 4.53
CA LYS A 215 20.92 17.24 3.45
C LYS A 215 19.60 17.64 2.79
N GLU A 216 19.18 18.88 2.99
CA GLU A 216 17.99 19.49 2.37
C GLU A 216 18.02 19.51 0.83
N ASN A 217 19.14 19.12 0.21
CA ASN A 217 19.30 19.15 -1.23
C ASN A 217 19.13 17.74 -1.81
N TYR A 218 17.87 17.33 -2.00
CA TYR A 218 17.56 16.52 -3.17
C TYR A 218 17.58 17.47 -4.38
N PRO A 219 18.43 17.25 -5.40
CA PRO A 219 18.37 18.02 -6.62
C PRO A 219 17.15 17.55 -7.39
N PHE A 220 16.01 18.16 -7.13
CA PHE A 220 14.93 18.24 -8.11
C PHE A 220 15.02 19.66 -8.67
N ASP A 221 16.00 19.88 -9.54
CA ASP A 221 16.17 21.15 -10.21
C ASP A 221 14.92 21.45 -11.05
N ALA A 222 14.27 22.54 -10.66
CA ALA A 222 13.31 23.26 -11.46
C ALA A 222 14.04 23.94 -12.63
N GLU A 223 14.42 23.17 -13.64
CA GLU A 223 14.84 23.71 -14.94
C GLU A 223 14.02 23.07 -16.06
N LEU A 224 12.77 23.53 -16.17
CA LEU A 224 11.97 23.38 -17.38
C LEU A 224 11.11 24.63 -17.55
N ASN A 225 11.77 25.77 -17.72
CA ASN A 225 11.18 26.98 -18.26
C ASN A 225 12.25 27.78 -19.00
N THR A 226 12.57 27.37 -20.23
CA THR A 226 12.65 28.22 -21.43
C THR A 226 13.23 27.41 -22.60
N ALA A 227 12.35 26.82 -23.41
CA ALA A 227 12.62 26.58 -24.83
C ALA A 227 11.29 26.37 -25.57
N ASN A 228 11.11 27.20 -26.60
CA ASN A 228 9.94 27.31 -27.46
C ASN A 228 9.56 26.02 -28.21
N SER A 229 8.24 25.89 -28.42
CA SER A 229 7.53 25.32 -29.58
C SER A 229 7.85 23.88 -30.03
N ASP A 230 6.97 22.95 -29.66
CA ASP A 230 6.07 22.30 -30.64
C ASP A 230 4.94 21.53 -29.92
N GLU A 231 3.71 22.01 -30.06
CA GLU A 231 2.53 21.38 -29.50
C GLU A 231 2.20 20.07 -30.23
N LYS A 232 2.37 18.95 -29.54
CA LYS A 232 1.53 17.75 -29.76
C LYS A 232 0.83 17.42 -28.45
N GLY A 233 -0.37 17.96 -28.29
CA GLY A 233 -1.26 17.63 -27.19
C GLY A 233 -1.56 16.13 -27.16
N VAL A 234 -1.05 15.44 -26.15
CA VAL A 234 -1.52 14.09 -25.80
C VAL A 234 -2.84 14.26 -25.07
N SER A 235 -3.95 14.12 -25.79
CA SER A 235 -5.28 14.08 -25.20
C SER A 235 -5.45 12.78 -24.43
N TRP A 236 -5.39 12.82 -23.10
CA TRP A 236 -5.74 11.67 -22.27
C TRP A 236 -7.26 11.56 -22.20
N SER A 237 -7.82 10.58 -22.91
CA SER A 237 -9.23 10.26 -22.78
C SER A 237 -9.50 9.71 -21.38
N PRO A 238 -10.46 10.24 -20.61
CA PRO A 238 -10.79 9.68 -19.30
C PRO A 238 -11.25 8.23 -19.46
N SER A 239 -10.74 7.37 -18.58
CA SER A 239 -11.04 5.94 -18.55
C SER A 239 -12.56 5.70 -18.52
N TRP A 240 -13.02 4.59 -19.09
CA TRP A 240 -14.44 4.22 -19.13
C TRP A 240 -15.07 4.16 -17.73
N VAL A 241 -14.27 3.84 -16.71
CA VAL A 241 -14.71 3.81 -15.30
C VAL A 241 -15.02 5.20 -14.79
N SER A 242 -14.19 6.22 -15.09
CA SER A 242 -14.45 7.62 -14.73
C SER A 242 -15.73 8.16 -15.40
N ARG A 243 -15.99 7.78 -16.65
CA ARG A 243 -17.23 8.18 -17.37
C ARG A 243 -18.49 7.53 -16.80
N MET A 244 -18.35 6.36 -16.16
CA MET A 244 -19.49 5.65 -15.57
C MET A 244 -19.90 6.25 -14.22
N TRP A 245 -18.92 6.70 -13.42
CA TRP A 245 -19.17 7.40 -12.16
C TRP A 245 -19.85 8.76 -12.36
N ASP A 246 -19.42 9.53 -13.36
CA ASP A 246 -20.05 10.82 -13.71
C ASP A 246 -21.52 10.67 -14.15
N LYS A 247 -21.86 9.55 -14.80
CA LYS A 247 -23.23 9.22 -15.18
C LYS A 247 -24.11 8.80 -14.00
N PHE A 248 -23.52 8.23 -12.95
CA PHE A 248 -24.24 7.84 -11.74
C PHE A 248 -24.48 9.02 -10.80
N ALA A 249 -23.53 9.95 -10.70
CA ALA A 249 -23.65 11.14 -9.85
C ALA A 249 -24.76 12.10 -10.32
N ARG A 250 -24.99 12.22 -11.63
CA ARG A 250 -26.04 13.11 -12.20
C ARG A 250 -27.47 12.56 -12.09
N ARG A 251 -27.68 11.30 -11.69
CA ARG A 251 -29.03 10.71 -11.56
C ARG A 251 -29.64 10.82 -10.16
N ARG A 252 -28.96 11.45 -9.19
CA ARG A 252 -29.47 11.64 -7.82
C ARG A 252 -29.96 13.06 -7.50
N GLN A 253 -29.99 13.94 -8.48
CA GLN A 253 -30.64 15.24 -8.37
C GLN A 253 -31.79 15.28 -9.38
N TYR A 254 -32.91 14.64 -9.03
CA TYR A 254 -34.30 14.98 -9.37
C TYR A 254 -35.22 13.93 -8.72
#